data_AF-E5XMR6-F1
#
_entry.id   AF-E5XMR6-F1
#
_cell.length_a   1.000
_cell.length_b   1.000
_cell.length_c   1.000
_cell.angle_alpha   90.00
_cell.angle_beta   90.00
_cell.angle_gamma   90.00
#
_symmetry.space_group_name_H-M   'P 1'
#
loop_
_entity.id
_entity.type
_entity.pdbx_description
1 polymer ?
#
loop_
_entity_poly.entity_id
_entity_poly.type
_entity_poly.pdbx_seq_one_letter_code
_entity_poly.pdbx_strand_id
1 'polypeptide(L)'
;MKMKTPAPGLLYVSVSDWEYGCCGQVPAEGNSLAGTVTAWPADIKEQFQSPPVLDWNREFELVRFAAYSASWDPRHGDPRAQPIRLGVSWHGGGNTAIAPRITAEIAEVYQESVLYRRSGRSFTAIQGTYEHTRMAAVERFPEEPDAEPADGETVRRMCGAVLGVRVSSYEEPSAEALAEHRAALERASRTIQLTGPAVVFGQMVPGRGDRLAVDLGDPRLQKTGNHAERTHVVRGEAGQVSAAHEAGGYGGTWYNDVAPGTPAHTVAEPLFVVLTIDAEDLG
;
A
#
# COMPACT_ATOMS: atom_id res chain seq x y z
N MET A 1 14.96 -30.94 3.83
CA MET A 1 14.35 -30.61 2.52
C MET A 1 15.46 -30.10 1.61
N LYS A 2 15.73 -30.75 0.47
CA LYS A 2 16.76 -30.27 -0.46
C LYS A 2 16.23 -29.00 -1.12
N MET A 3 16.90 -27.86 -0.91
CA MET A 3 16.61 -26.63 -1.64
C MET A 3 16.73 -26.94 -3.13
N LYS A 4 15.63 -26.83 -3.87
CA LYS A 4 15.66 -26.97 -5.33
C LYS A 4 16.18 -25.66 -5.88
N THR A 5 17.36 -25.70 -6.51
CA THR A 5 17.98 -24.52 -7.11
C THR A 5 17.04 -23.93 -8.17
N PRO A 6 16.77 -22.61 -8.13
CA PRO A 6 16.11 -21.87 -9.20
C PRO A 6 16.65 -22.26 -10.58
N ALA A 7 15.76 -22.40 -11.57
CA ALA A 7 16.19 -22.67 -12.93
C ALA A 7 16.98 -21.46 -13.47
N PRO A 8 18.13 -21.67 -14.14
CA PRO A 8 18.93 -20.58 -14.67
C PRO A 8 18.12 -19.78 -15.70
N GLY A 9 18.18 -18.45 -15.61
CA GLY A 9 17.53 -17.53 -16.55
C GLY A 9 16.05 -17.22 -16.24
N LEU A 10 15.49 -17.70 -15.14
CA LEU A 10 14.18 -17.28 -14.66
C LEU A 10 14.29 -16.22 -13.56
N LEU A 11 13.40 -15.24 -13.62
CA LEU A 11 13.12 -14.32 -12.53
C LEU A 11 12.02 -14.93 -11.66
N TYR A 12 12.24 -15.05 -10.36
CA TYR A 12 11.20 -15.51 -9.45
C TYR A 12 10.49 -14.31 -8.82
N VAL A 13 9.17 -14.23 -9.02
CA VAL A 13 8.31 -13.19 -8.48
C VAL A 13 7.13 -13.80 -7.75
N SER A 14 6.64 -13.10 -6.75
CA SER A 14 5.55 -13.56 -5.91
C SER A 14 4.29 -12.76 -6.16
N VAL A 15 3.17 -13.46 -6.15
CA VAL A 15 1.86 -12.88 -6.41
C VAL A 15 0.94 -13.35 -5.31
N SER A 16 0.34 -12.40 -4.58
CA SER A 16 -0.65 -12.73 -3.54
C SER A 16 -1.87 -13.41 -4.18
N ASP A 17 -2.49 -14.30 -3.45
CA ASP A 17 -3.78 -14.91 -3.80
C ASP A 17 -4.89 -13.90 -4.05
N TRP A 18 -4.92 -12.80 -3.30
CA TRP A 18 -5.87 -11.72 -3.50
C TRP A 18 -5.77 -11.09 -4.90
N GLU A 19 -4.56 -10.97 -5.43
CA GLU A 19 -4.28 -10.36 -6.73
C GLU A 19 -4.97 -11.13 -7.87
N TYR A 20 -4.79 -12.45 -7.95
CA TYR A 20 -5.40 -13.27 -9.00
C TYR A 20 -6.79 -13.81 -8.68
N GLY A 21 -7.19 -13.77 -7.41
CA GLY A 21 -8.56 -14.00 -6.99
C GLY A 21 -9.49 -12.87 -7.42
N CYS A 22 -9.08 -11.62 -7.22
CA CYS A 22 -9.91 -10.44 -7.46
C CYS A 22 -9.82 -9.90 -8.89
N CYS A 23 -8.62 -9.62 -9.39
CA CYS A 23 -8.43 -8.76 -10.57
C CYS A 23 -7.50 -9.34 -11.64
N GLY A 24 -6.62 -10.28 -11.26
CA GLY A 24 -5.65 -10.90 -12.15
C GLY A 24 -6.17 -12.17 -12.84
N GLN A 25 -5.35 -12.65 -13.78
CA GLN A 25 -5.51 -14.00 -14.31
C GLN A 25 -4.89 -15.01 -13.34
N VAL A 26 -5.50 -16.18 -13.23
CA VAL A 26 -4.94 -17.30 -12.47
C VAL A 26 -3.58 -17.66 -13.06
N PRO A 27 -2.49 -17.61 -12.27
CA PRO A 27 -1.17 -17.97 -12.77
C PRO A 27 -1.14 -19.41 -13.26
N ALA A 28 -0.70 -19.58 -14.50
CA ALA A 28 -0.48 -20.88 -15.14
C ALA A 28 0.75 -20.82 -16.04
N GLU A 29 1.43 -21.95 -16.21
CA GLU A 29 2.54 -22.07 -17.15
C GLU A 29 2.11 -21.75 -18.58
N GLY A 30 2.96 -21.00 -19.29
CA GLY A 30 2.71 -20.52 -20.65
C GLY A 30 1.86 -19.25 -20.72
N ASN A 31 1.22 -18.82 -19.62
CA ASN A 31 0.47 -17.57 -19.61
C ASN A 31 1.40 -16.35 -19.55
N SER A 32 0.88 -15.20 -20.01
CA SER A 32 1.54 -13.91 -19.85
C SER A 32 1.28 -13.30 -18.48
N LEU A 33 2.29 -12.65 -17.92
CA LEU A 33 2.22 -11.81 -16.73
C LEU A 33 2.54 -10.37 -17.13
N ALA A 34 1.74 -9.42 -16.68
CA ALA A 34 2.03 -8.00 -16.80
C ALA A 34 1.62 -7.30 -15.50
N GLY A 35 2.55 -6.57 -14.88
CA GLY A 35 2.30 -5.96 -13.58
C GLY A 35 3.46 -5.10 -13.09
N THR A 36 3.25 -4.43 -11.97
CA THR A 36 4.27 -3.65 -11.28
C THR A 36 5.11 -4.54 -10.37
N VAL A 37 6.41 -4.27 -10.28
CA VAL A 37 7.38 -5.04 -9.49
C VAL A 37 7.80 -4.28 -8.24
N THR A 38 7.67 -4.94 -7.10
CA THR A 38 8.07 -4.42 -5.78
C THR A 38 9.03 -5.40 -5.11
N ALA A 39 10.02 -4.90 -4.40
CA ALA A 39 10.98 -5.66 -3.62
C ALA A 39 10.68 -5.53 -2.13
N TRP A 40 10.84 -6.63 -1.40
CA TRP A 40 10.62 -6.72 0.04
C TRP A 40 11.78 -7.47 0.70
N PRO A 41 12.10 -7.19 1.98
CA PRO A 41 13.02 -8.04 2.74
C PRO A 41 12.57 -9.50 2.73
N ALA A 42 13.51 -10.40 2.51
CA ALA A 42 13.29 -11.85 2.56
C ALA A 42 14.03 -12.48 3.75
N ASP A 43 13.52 -13.61 4.25
CA ASP A 43 14.31 -14.44 5.17
C ASP A 43 15.51 -15.05 4.41
N ILE A 44 16.67 -15.14 5.06
CA ILE A 44 17.89 -15.71 4.47
C ILE A 44 17.73 -17.17 4.02
N LYS A 45 16.72 -17.87 4.56
CA LYS A 45 16.38 -19.25 4.21
C LYS A 45 15.30 -19.36 3.12
N GLU A 46 14.77 -18.25 2.62
CA GLU A 46 13.79 -18.31 1.53
C GLU A 46 14.38 -18.94 0.28
N GLN A 47 13.58 -19.79 -0.35
CA GLN A 47 14.00 -20.55 -1.53
C GLN A 47 14.13 -19.67 -2.78
N PHE A 48 13.26 -18.66 -2.93
CA PHE A 48 13.12 -17.86 -4.14
C PHE A 48 13.55 -16.41 -3.92
N GLN A 49 14.84 -16.23 -3.64
CA GLN A 49 15.45 -14.91 -3.48
C GLN A 49 15.77 -14.28 -4.84
N SER A 50 15.76 -12.95 -4.89
CA SER A 50 16.26 -12.22 -6.04
C SER A 50 17.77 -12.37 -6.18
N PRO A 51 18.34 -12.14 -7.37
CA PRO A 51 19.77 -11.90 -7.54
C PRO A 51 20.26 -10.74 -6.67
N PRO A 52 21.59 -10.62 -6.48
CA PRO A 52 22.18 -9.47 -5.78
C PRO A 52 21.79 -8.13 -6.42
N VAL A 53 21.49 -7.14 -5.58
CA VAL A 53 21.22 -5.76 -5.99
C VAL A 53 22.50 -5.14 -6.53
N LEU A 54 22.43 -4.55 -7.73
CA LEU A 54 23.55 -3.88 -8.37
C LEU A 54 23.63 -2.41 -8.01
N ASP A 55 22.47 -1.76 -7.91
CA ASP A 55 22.35 -0.35 -7.58
C ASP A 55 21.08 -0.11 -6.77
N TRP A 56 21.12 0.88 -5.88
CA TRP A 56 19.97 1.34 -5.13
C TRP A 56 19.88 2.85 -5.21
N ASN A 57 18.89 3.32 -5.94
CA ASN A 57 18.53 4.71 -5.94
C ASN A 57 17.52 4.95 -4.81
N ARG A 58 18.04 5.35 -3.65
CA ARG A 58 17.23 5.71 -2.48
C ARG A 58 16.28 6.86 -2.78
N GLU A 59 16.67 7.79 -3.65
CA GLU A 59 15.85 8.94 -4.00
C GLU A 59 14.57 8.50 -4.72
N PHE A 60 14.70 7.57 -5.65
CA PHE A 60 13.57 7.07 -6.44
C PHE A 60 12.91 5.82 -5.85
N GLU A 61 13.38 5.35 -4.69
CA GLU A 61 12.88 4.12 -4.08
C GLU A 61 12.99 2.93 -5.06
N LEU A 62 14.08 2.89 -5.85
CA LEU A 62 14.31 1.88 -6.88
C LEU A 62 15.54 1.04 -6.57
N VAL A 63 15.37 -0.28 -6.60
CA VAL A 63 16.46 -1.26 -6.54
C VAL A 63 16.67 -1.88 -7.91
N ARG A 64 17.90 -1.80 -8.42
CA ARG A 64 18.25 -2.26 -9.77
C ARG A 64 19.01 -3.57 -9.73
N PHE A 65 18.61 -4.43 -10.65
CA PHE A 65 19.24 -5.70 -10.96
C PHE A 65 19.79 -5.64 -12.40
N ALA A 66 20.41 -6.73 -12.86
CA ALA A 66 21.05 -6.75 -14.17
C ALA A 66 20.11 -6.45 -15.35
N ALA A 67 18.83 -6.82 -15.24
CA ALA A 67 17.87 -6.76 -16.36
C ALA A 67 16.53 -6.08 -16.03
N TYR A 68 16.35 -5.61 -14.80
CA TYR A 68 15.09 -5.02 -14.32
C TYR A 68 15.35 -4.23 -13.02
N SER A 69 14.34 -3.50 -12.54
CA SER A 69 14.31 -2.91 -11.20
C SER A 69 12.98 -3.20 -10.53
N ALA A 70 12.92 -2.90 -9.24
CA ALA A 70 11.72 -2.99 -8.43
C ALA A 70 11.61 -1.77 -7.51
N SER A 71 10.38 -1.42 -7.14
CA SER A 71 10.15 -0.45 -6.06
C SER A 71 10.64 -1.01 -4.71
N TRP A 72 11.21 -0.18 -3.86
CA TRP A 72 11.73 -0.54 -2.54
C TRP A 72 11.43 0.53 -1.50
N ASP A 73 10.70 0.16 -0.46
CA ASP A 73 10.44 1.05 0.67
C ASP A 73 11.73 1.30 1.50
N PRO A 74 12.25 2.54 1.56
CA PRO A 74 13.48 2.85 2.29
C PRO A 74 13.40 2.57 3.80
N ARG A 75 12.20 2.42 4.38
CA ARG A 75 12.00 2.04 5.79
C ARG A 75 12.55 0.65 6.10
N HIS A 76 12.75 -0.19 5.08
CA HIS A 76 13.35 -1.51 5.22
C HIS A 76 14.89 -1.50 5.25
N GLY A 77 15.55 -0.34 5.18
CA GLY A 77 17.02 -0.24 5.23
C GLY A 77 17.70 -0.43 3.88
N ASP A 78 19.01 -0.71 3.88
CA ASP A 78 19.80 -0.89 2.65
C ASP A 78 19.51 -2.26 2.00
N PRO A 79 18.92 -2.29 0.81
CA PRO A 79 18.58 -3.53 0.10
C PRO A 79 19.83 -4.35 -0.29
N ARG A 80 21.02 -3.75 -0.37
CA ARG A 80 22.26 -4.48 -0.67
C ARG A 80 22.80 -5.27 0.52
N ALA A 81 22.32 -4.98 1.71
CA ALA A 81 22.78 -5.60 2.96
C ALA A 81 21.93 -6.80 3.39
N GLN A 82 20.89 -7.17 2.62
CA GLN A 82 19.94 -8.20 3.02
C GLN A 82 19.35 -8.96 1.83
N PRO A 83 18.85 -10.19 2.08
CA PRO A 83 18.09 -10.93 1.08
C PRO A 83 16.81 -10.18 0.67
N ILE A 84 16.45 -10.30 -0.60
CA ILE A 84 15.26 -9.66 -1.17
C ILE A 84 14.41 -10.71 -1.87
N ARG A 85 13.11 -10.49 -1.78
CA ARG A 85 12.08 -11.17 -2.56
C ARG A 85 11.36 -10.16 -3.43
N LEU A 86 10.96 -10.59 -4.62
CA LEU A 86 10.22 -9.75 -5.57
C LEU A 86 8.75 -10.14 -5.57
N GLY A 87 7.88 -9.14 -5.62
CA GLY A 87 6.45 -9.28 -5.77
C GLY A 87 5.99 -8.62 -7.07
N VAL A 88 4.93 -9.17 -7.67
CA VAL A 88 4.22 -8.57 -8.80
C VAL A 88 2.76 -8.33 -8.41
N SER A 89 2.26 -7.17 -8.79
CA SER A 89 0.86 -6.76 -8.59
C SER A 89 0.25 -6.29 -9.92
N TRP A 90 -1.01 -6.68 -10.17
CA TRP A 90 -1.81 -6.14 -11.29
C TRP A 90 -2.47 -4.81 -10.92
N HIS A 91 -2.68 -4.59 -9.63
CA HIS A 91 -2.99 -3.27 -9.13
C HIS A 91 -1.71 -2.44 -9.29
N GLY A 92 -1.65 -1.61 -10.34
CA GLY A 92 -0.65 -0.54 -10.34
C GLY A 92 -0.81 0.20 -9.02
N GLY A 93 0.17 0.03 -8.11
CA GLY A 93 -0.09 0.01 -6.68
C GLY A 93 -1.07 1.10 -6.26
N GLY A 94 -2.25 0.67 -5.78
CA GLY A 94 -3.41 1.55 -5.60
C GLY A 94 -3.00 2.86 -4.93
N ASN A 95 -3.33 4.00 -5.54
CA ASN A 95 -3.05 5.37 -5.10
C ASN A 95 -1.62 5.74 -4.61
N THR A 96 -0.67 4.81 -4.46
CA THR A 96 0.58 5.05 -3.70
C THR A 96 1.82 4.29 -4.17
N ALA A 97 1.87 3.66 -5.35
CA ALA A 97 3.16 3.16 -5.84
C ALA A 97 3.41 3.50 -7.31
N ILE A 98 4.35 4.42 -7.51
CA ILE A 98 5.08 4.49 -8.77
C ILE A 98 6.13 3.38 -8.75
N ALA A 99 5.84 2.30 -9.48
CA ALA A 99 6.67 1.10 -9.49
C ALA A 99 7.03 0.70 -10.93
N PRO A 100 8.23 0.12 -11.14
CA PRO A 100 8.62 -0.45 -12.42
C PRO A 100 7.65 -1.52 -12.89
N ARG A 101 7.48 -1.63 -14.20
CA ARG A 101 6.58 -2.61 -14.81
C ARG A 101 7.36 -3.65 -15.58
N ILE A 102 6.85 -4.89 -15.58
CA ILE A 102 7.35 -5.96 -16.44
C ILE A 102 6.21 -6.54 -17.27
N THR A 103 6.56 -7.04 -18.45
CA THR A 103 5.80 -8.08 -19.14
C THR A 103 6.66 -9.32 -19.20
N ALA A 104 6.08 -10.49 -18.97
CA ALA A 104 6.80 -11.74 -18.90
C ALA A 104 5.94 -12.94 -19.31
N GLU A 105 6.60 -14.05 -19.67
CA GLU A 105 5.98 -15.37 -19.82
C GLU A 105 6.21 -16.18 -18.54
N ILE A 106 5.15 -16.82 -18.02
CA ILE A 106 5.24 -17.69 -16.85
C ILE A 106 5.79 -19.05 -17.29
N ALA A 107 7.00 -19.39 -16.85
CA ALA A 107 7.65 -20.66 -17.15
C ALA A 107 7.47 -21.70 -16.05
N GLU A 108 7.35 -21.25 -14.79
CA GLU A 108 7.11 -22.12 -13.64
C GLU A 108 6.10 -21.49 -12.69
N VAL A 109 5.26 -22.32 -12.09
CA VAL A 109 4.28 -21.91 -11.06
C VAL A 109 4.46 -22.79 -9.82
N TYR A 110 4.55 -22.13 -8.68
CA TYR A 110 4.58 -22.75 -7.35
C TYR A 110 3.47 -22.13 -6.50
N GLN A 111 2.51 -22.93 -6.04
CA GLN A 111 1.59 -22.47 -5.01
C GLN A 111 2.36 -22.27 -3.71
N GLU A 112 2.12 -21.14 -3.05
CA GLU A 112 2.75 -20.78 -1.79
C GLU A 112 1.76 -20.88 -0.64
N SER A 113 2.21 -21.47 0.47
CA SER A 113 1.49 -21.48 1.74
C SER A 113 2.41 -21.13 2.89
N VAL A 114 1.85 -20.60 3.98
CA VAL A 114 2.59 -20.23 5.18
C VAL A 114 1.77 -20.56 6.43
N LEU A 115 2.45 -20.78 7.56
CA LEU A 115 1.77 -20.84 8.84
C LEU A 115 1.43 -19.42 9.29
N TYR A 116 0.18 -19.17 9.61
CA TYR A 116 -0.28 -17.95 10.27
C TYR A 116 -0.57 -18.23 11.74
N ARG A 117 -0.26 -17.26 12.60
CA ARG A 117 -0.77 -17.22 13.97
C ARG A 117 -1.95 -16.24 14.05
N ARG A 118 -3.06 -16.69 14.62
CA ARG A 118 -4.21 -15.82 14.87
C ARG A 118 -3.96 -14.94 16.10
N SER A 119 -4.30 -13.66 15.98
CA SER A 119 -4.43 -12.71 17.09
C SER A 119 -5.70 -11.88 16.89
N GLY A 120 -6.77 -12.25 17.59
CA GLY A 120 -8.10 -11.66 17.41
C GLY A 120 -8.65 -11.88 16.00
N ARG A 121 -8.80 -10.79 15.23
CA ARG A 121 -9.21 -10.83 13.81
C ARG A 121 -8.04 -10.81 12.83
N SER A 122 -6.80 -10.74 13.33
CA SER A 122 -5.61 -10.61 12.50
C SER A 122 -4.88 -11.94 12.37
N PHE A 123 -4.34 -12.19 11.18
CA PHE A 123 -3.45 -13.31 10.91
C PHE A 123 -2.05 -12.77 10.65
N THR A 124 -1.07 -13.26 11.42
CA THR A 124 0.34 -12.88 11.26
C THR A 124 1.11 -14.06 10.69
N ALA A 125 1.70 -13.91 9.51
CA ALA A 125 2.53 -14.94 8.91
C ALA A 125 3.76 -15.22 9.77
N ILE A 126 4.06 -16.50 10.00
CA ILE A 126 5.22 -16.95 10.74
C ILE A 126 6.39 -17.10 9.76
N GLN A 127 7.38 -16.23 9.90
CA GLN A 127 8.59 -16.22 9.07
C GLN A 127 9.29 -17.59 9.07
N GLY A 128 9.84 -17.98 7.91
CA GLY A 128 10.53 -19.25 7.73
C GLY A 128 9.64 -20.50 7.64
N THR A 129 8.32 -20.35 7.55
CA THR A 129 7.36 -21.47 7.43
C THR A 129 6.72 -21.62 6.05
N TYR A 130 7.22 -20.84 5.08
CA TYR A 130 6.77 -20.89 3.70
C TYR A 130 7.03 -22.26 3.09
N GLU A 131 6.02 -22.80 2.42
CA GLU A 131 6.08 -24.03 1.65
C GLU A 131 5.62 -23.75 0.22
N HIS A 132 6.35 -24.34 -0.74
CA HIS A 132 6.14 -24.13 -2.16
C HIS A 132 5.85 -25.46 -2.86
N THR A 133 4.70 -25.55 -3.51
CA THR A 133 4.27 -26.76 -4.25
C THR A 133 4.23 -26.46 -5.74
N ARG A 134 4.99 -27.19 -6.56
CA ARG A 134 5.02 -27.00 -8.03
C ARG A 134 3.68 -27.42 -8.64
N MET A 135 3.10 -26.57 -9.48
CA MET A 135 1.82 -26.82 -10.15
C MET A 135 1.83 -26.33 -11.60
N ALA A 136 0.99 -26.88 -12.48
CA ALA A 136 0.81 -26.30 -13.81
C ALA A 136 0.05 -24.96 -13.78
N ALA A 137 -0.89 -24.83 -12.84
CA ALA A 137 -1.65 -23.62 -12.54
C ALA A 137 -2.07 -23.64 -11.06
N VAL A 138 -2.19 -22.46 -10.43
CA VAL A 138 -2.77 -22.36 -9.08
C VAL A 138 -4.30 -22.29 -9.13
N GLU A 139 -4.95 -22.41 -7.98
CA GLU A 139 -6.40 -22.24 -7.86
C GLU A 139 -6.76 -20.77 -7.61
N ARG A 140 -7.87 -20.29 -8.19
CA ARG A 140 -8.29 -18.88 -8.08
C ARG A 140 -8.68 -18.47 -6.65
N PHE A 141 -9.27 -19.41 -5.91
CA PHE A 141 -9.65 -19.29 -4.51
C PHE A 141 -9.55 -20.69 -3.90
N PRO A 142 -8.45 -21.03 -3.24
CA PRO A 142 -8.35 -22.32 -2.57
C PRO A 142 -9.40 -22.37 -1.44
N GLU A 143 -9.95 -23.55 -1.18
CA GLU A 143 -10.86 -23.73 -0.06
C GLU A 143 -10.16 -23.37 1.25
N GLU A 144 -10.75 -22.43 2.00
CA GLU A 144 -10.33 -22.14 3.36
C GLU A 144 -10.91 -23.20 4.31
N PRO A 145 -10.22 -23.53 5.41
CA PRO A 145 -10.76 -24.45 6.39
C PRO A 145 -12.09 -23.92 6.96
N ASP A 146 -13.11 -24.79 6.98
CA ASP A 146 -14.47 -24.46 7.47
C ASP A 146 -14.50 -23.93 8.91
N ALA A 147 -13.52 -24.35 9.72
CA ALA A 147 -13.37 -23.93 11.10
C ALA A 147 -12.30 -22.83 11.21
N GLU A 148 -12.72 -21.68 11.69
CA GLU A 148 -11.83 -20.59 12.06
C GLU A 148 -10.95 -21.01 13.24
N PRO A 149 -9.60 -20.88 13.14
CA PRO A 149 -8.69 -21.30 14.20
C PRO A 149 -8.91 -20.49 15.48
N ALA A 150 -8.63 -21.08 16.64
CA ALA A 150 -8.71 -20.38 17.91
C ALA A 150 -7.66 -19.27 18.02
N ASP A 151 -7.87 -18.31 18.93
CA ASP A 151 -6.88 -17.26 19.19
C ASP A 151 -5.55 -17.87 19.66
N GLY A 152 -4.42 -17.41 19.11
CA GLY A 152 -3.09 -17.96 19.34
C GLY A 152 -2.78 -19.28 18.60
N GLU A 153 -3.77 -19.92 17.98
CA GLU A 153 -3.55 -21.12 17.18
C GLU A 153 -2.84 -20.81 15.86
N THR A 154 -2.06 -21.78 15.38
CA THR A 154 -1.38 -21.70 14.09
C THR A 154 -2.09 -22.52 13.04
N VAL A 155 -2.38 -21.92 11.89
CA VAL A 155 -3.02 -22.58 10.74
C VAL A 155 -2.15 -22.41 9.51
N ARG A 156 -2.02 -23.46 8.68
CA ARG A 156 -1.40 -23.32 7.35
C ARG A 156 -2.45 -22.84 6.36
N ARG A 157 -2.20 -21.71 5.70
CA ARG A 157 -3.06 -21.21 4.62
C ARG A 157 -2.23 -20.93 3.38
N MET A 158 -2.86 -21.13 2.23
CA MET A 158 -2.35 -20.63 0.96
C MET A 158 -2.35 -19.10 1.02
N CYS A 159 -1.33 -18.47 0.47
CA CYS A 159 -1.18 -17.01 0.51
C CYS A 159 -0.78 -16.40 -0.84
N GLY A 160 -0.63 -17.24 -1.86
CA GLY A 160 -0.24 -16.78 -3.18
C GLY A 160 0.48 -17.83 -4.00
N ALA A 161 1.26 -17.34 -4.95
CA ALA A 161 2.08 -18.14 -5.84
C ALA A 161 3.46 -17.49 -6.01
N VAL A 162 4.49 -18.32 -6.20
CA VAL A 162 5.78 -17.91 -6.74
C VAL A 162 5.85 -18.35 -8.19
N LEU A 163 6.19 -17.42 -9.07
CA LEU A 163 6.23 -17.60 -10.51
C LEU A 163 7.68 -17.46 -10.97
N GLY A 164 8.19 -18.49 -11.65
CA GLY A 164 9.41 -18.36 -12.44
C GLY A 164 9.06 -17.80 -13.81
N VAL A 165 9.51 -16.60 -14.13
CA VAL A 165 9.11 -15.86 -15.34
C VAL A 165 10.28 -15.52 -16.24
N ARG A 166 10.02 -15.46 -17.56
CA ARG A 166 10.92 -14.91 -18.56
C ARG A 166 10.47 -13.52 -18.93
N VAL A 167 11.22 -12.51 -18.47
CA VAL A 167 10.89 -11.10 -18.74
C VAL A 167 11.09 -10.81 -20.23
N SER A 168 10.05 -10.30 -20.88
CA SER A 168 10.06 -9.89 -22.29
C SER A 168 10.23 -8.38 -22.45
N SER A 169 9.65 -7.59 -21.54
CA SER A 169 9.85 -6.15 -21.50
C SER A 169 9.83 -5.63 -20.08
N TYR A 170 10.42 -4.45 -19.90
CA TYR A 170 10.56 -3.78 -18.63
C TYR A 170 10.55 -2.26 -18.83
N GLU A 171 9.94 -1.55 -17.89
CA GLU A 171 9.80 -0.09 -17.92
C GLU A 171 10.01 0.50 -16.51
N GLU A 172 10.97 1.43 -16.38
CA GLU A 172 11.10 2.28 -15.18
C GLU A 172 10.11 3.44 -15.25
N PRO A 173 9.60 3.90 -14.10
CA PRO A 173 8.94 5.19 -14.03
C PRO A 173 9.85 6.32 -14.50
N SER A 174 9.26 7.33 -15.14
CA SER A 174 9.99 8.55 -15.50
C SER A 174 10.39 9.34 -14.24
N ALA A 175 11.45 10.15 -14.35
CA ALA A 175 11.87 11.04 -13.28
C ALA A 175 10.78 12.05 -12.88
N GLU A 176 9.98 12.50 -13.85
CA GLU A 176 8.82 13.38 -13.63
C GLU A 176 7.76 12.68 -12.78
N ALA A 177 7.38 11.46 -13.14
CA ALA A 177 6.38 10.69 -12.39
C ALA A 177 6.88 10.48 -10.94
N LEU A 178 8.14 10.09 -10.76
CA LEU A 178 8.76 9.93 -9.43
C LEU A 178 8.73 11.22 -8.60
N ALA A 179 8.99 12.38 -9.22
CA ALA A 179 8.91 13.67 -8.55
C ALA A 179 7.47 14.01 -8.12
N GLU A 180 6.48 13.75 -8.98
CA GLU A 180 5.06 13.93 -8.64
C GLU A 180 4.63 13.05 -7.48
N HIS A 181 5.05 11.78 -7.48
CA HIS A 181 4.74 10.86 -6.39
C HIS A 181 5.37 11.28 -5.07
N ARG A 182 6.62 11.73 -5.09
CA ARG A 182 7.25 12.31 -3.90
C ARG A 182 6.48 13.52 -3.40
N ALA A 183 6.07 14.44 -4.29
CA ALA A 183 5.27 15.59 -3.90
C ALA A 183 3.91 15.18 -3.31
N ALA A 184 3.32 14.08 -3.80
CA ALA A 184 2.09 13.51 -3.24
C ALA A 184 2.32 12.89 -1.84
N LEU A 185 3.38 12.10 -1.64
CA LEU A 185 3.74 11.53 -0.34
C LEU A 185 4.06 12.59 0.70
N GLU A 186 4.85 13.59 0.31
CA GLU A 186 5.18 14.75 1.15
C GLU A 186 3.91 15.47 1.58
N ARG A 187 3.02 15.79 0.64
CA ARG A 187 1.72 16.39 0.93
C ARG A 187 0.88 15.53 1.86
N ALA A 188 0.80 14.22 1.60
CA ALA A 188 0.05 13.27 2.42
C ALA A 188 0.60 13.19 3.87
N SER A 189 1.93 13.24 4.03
CA SER A 189 2.59 13.24 5.34
C SER A 189 2.25 14.46 6.20
N ARG A 190 1.86 15.57 5.56
CA ARG A 190 1.43 16.82 6.22
C ARG A 190 -0.08 16.98 6.29
N THR A 191 -0.83 15.98 5.84
CA THR A 191 -2.29 16.06 5.76
C THR A 191 -2.94 15.49 7.01
N ILE A 192 -3.84 16.25 7.60
CA ILE A 192 -4.68 15.88 8.75
C ILE A 192 -6.16 15.94 8.34
N GLN A 193 -6.98 15.06 8.92
CA GLN A 193 -8.42 15.07 8.74
C GLN A 193 -9.08 15.66 9.99
N LEU A 194 -9.90 16.69 9.78
CA LEU A 194 -10.54 17.47 10.84
C LEU A 194 -12.05 17.39 10.68
N THR A 195 -12.76 17.06 11.76
CA THR A 195 -14.23 17.14 11.81
C THR A 195 -14.67 18.01 12.96
N GLY A 196 -15.50 19.02 12.71
CA GLY A 196 -16.04 19.86 13.78
C GLY A 196 -16.98 20.96 13.29
N PRO A 197 -17.49 21.83 14.18
CA PRO A 197 -18.39 22.90 13.81
C PRO A 197 -17.77 23.83 12.77
N ALA A 198 -18.55 24.26 11.76
CA ALA A 198 -18.07 25.11 10.66
C ALA A 198 -17.33 26.37 11.16
N VAL A 199 -17.79 26.96 12.26
CA VAL A 199 -17.22 28.17 12.87
C VAL A 199 -15.77 28.01 13.36
N VAL A 200 -15.31 26.78 13.57
CA VAL A 200 -13.90 26.49 13.94
C VAL A 200 -12.97 26.70 12.74
N PHE A 201 -13.47 26.57 11.52
CA PHE A 201 -12.70 26.73 10.29
C PHE A 201 -12.72 28.15 9.72
N GLY A 202 -13.49 29.07 10.34
CA GLY A 202 -13.59 30.46 9.95
C GLY A 202 -15.01 31.02 10.02
N GLN A 203 -15.19 32.28 9.59
CA GLN A 203 -16.51 32.90 9.52
C GLN A 203 -17.35 32.43 8.32
N MET A 204 -16.68 31.91 7.30
CA MET A 204 -17.26 31.41 6.06
C MET A 204 -16.74 30.00 5.80
N VAL A 205 -17.56 29.14 5.21
CA VAL A 205 -17.14 27.80 4.77
C VAL A 205 -16.02 27.95 3.74
N PRO A 206 -14.87 27.29 3.94
CA PRO A 206 -13.75 27.40 3.02
C PRO A 206 -13.99 26.59 1.74
N GLY A 207 -13.40 27.06 0.64
CA GLY A 207 -13.29 26.32 -0.60
C GLY A 207 -12.07 25.39 -0.61
N ARG A 208 -12.09 24.41 -1.53
CA ARG A 208 -10.90 23.64 -1.85
C ARG A 208 -9.82 24.56 -2.43
N GLY A 209 -8.60 24.45 -1.91
CA GLY A 209 -7.46 25.31 -2.23
C GLY A 209 -7.34 26.55 -1.32
N ASP A 210 -8.34 26.82 -0.46
CA ASP A 210 -8.29 27.99 0.42
C ASP A 210 -7.26 27.81 1.54
N ARG A 211 -6.70 28.95 1.96
CA ARG A 211 -5.73 29.02 3.06
C ARG A 211 -6.46 29.16 4.39
N LEU A 212 -6.20 28.22 5.30
CA LEU A 212 -6.82 28.18 6.62
C LEU A 212 -5.79 28.38 7.72
N ALA A 213 -6.24 28.92 8.84
CA ALA A 213 -5.56 28.85 10.13
C ALA A 213 -6.52 28.17 11.10
N VAL A 214 -6.15 27.01 11.63
CA VAL A 214 -7.01 26.19 12.49
C VAL A 214 -6.31 25.91 13.80
N ASP A 215 -6.99 26.19 14.92
CA ASP A 215 -6.52 25.81 16.24
C ASP A 215 -6.75 24.31 16.49
N LEU A 216 -5.70 23.50 16.37
CA LEU A 216 -5.80 22.06 16.61
C LEU A 216 -6.01 21.72 18.10
N GLY A 217 -5.91 22.70 18.99
CA GLY A 217 -6.26 22.58 20.40
C GLY A 217 -7.75 22.78 20.70
N ASP A 218 -8.57 23.21 19.72
CA ASP A 218 -10.00 23.42 19.92
C ASP A 218 -10.68 22.08 20.32
N PRO A 219 -11.29 22.00 21.51
CA PRO A 219 -11.88 20.76 22.02
C PRO A 219 -13.10 20.28 21.20
N ARG A 220 -13.61 21.11 20.28
CA ARG A 220 -14.73 20.76 19.39
C ARG A 220 -14.27 20.04 18.12
N LEU A 221 -12.95 19.95 17.86
CA LEU A 221 -12.40 19.22 16.72
C LEU A 221 -12.14 17.75 17.06
N GLN A 222 -12.66 16.88 16.21
CA GLN A 222 -12.16 15.52 16.07
C GLN A 222 -11.04 15.51 15.04
N LYS A 223 -9.94 14.84 15.37
CA LYS A 223 -8.72 14.80 14.54
C LYS A 223 -8.37 13.36 14.25
N THR A 224 -8.09 13.04 12.99
CA THR A 224 -7.59 11.74 12.56
C THR A 224 -6.50 11.91 11.50
N GLY A 225 -5.67 10.88 11.32
CA GLY A 225 -4.53 10.91 10.41
C GLY A 225 -3.25 11.44 11.06
N ASN A 226 -2.34 11.94 10.23
CA ASN A 226 -1.04 12.43 10.68
C ASN A 226 -1.22 13.70 11.53
N HIS A 227 -0.37 13.89 12.54
CA HIS A 227 -0.35 15.07 13.42
C HIS A 227 -1.57 15.27 14.33
N ALA A 228 -2.41 14.25 14.52
CA ALA A 228 -3.60 14.32 15.37
C ALA A 228 -3.31 14.71 16.83
N GLU A 229 -2.07 14.48 17.29
CA GLU A 229 -1.57 14.84 18.62
C GLU A 229 -1.30 16.34 18.81
N ARG A 230 -1.20 17.13 17.72
CA ARG A 230 -0.90 18.57 17.80
C ARG A 230 -2.07 19.35 18.41
N THR A 231 -1.76 20.39 19.17
CA THR A 231 -2.73 21.20 19.93
C THR A 231 -2.55 22.72 19.78
N HIS A 232 -1.78 23.16 18.79
CA HIS A 232 -1.57 24.59 18.49
C HIS A 232 -2.25 24.99 17.18
N VAL A 233 -2.27 26.30 16.91
CA VAL A 233 -2.75 26.84 15.64
C VAL A 233 -1.79 26.49 14.52
N VAL A 234 -2.30 25.89 13.45
CA VAL A 234 -1.56 25.58 12.22
C VAL A 234 -2.21 26.26 11.03
N ARG A 235 -1.39 26.58 10.03
CA ARG A 235 -1.82 27.05 8.72
C ARG A 235 -1.72 25.94 7.70
N GLY A 236 -2.56 26.02 6.68
CA GLY A 236 -2.55 25.03 5.61
C GLY A 236 -3.52 25.33 4.49
N GLU A 237 -3.56 24.41 3.54
CA GLU A 237 -4.47 24.45 2.40
C GLU A 237 -5.61 23.43 2.59
N ALA A 238 -6.84 23.87 2.37
CA ALA A 238 -8.01 23.01 2.41
C ALA A 238 -8.06 22.10 1.16
N GLY A 239 -8.05 20.79 1.36
CA GLY A 239 -8.29 19.79 0.34
C GLY A 239 -9.78 19.56 0.13
N GLN A 240 -10.31 18.48 0.72
CA GLN A 240 -11.75 18.23 0.76
C GLN A 240 -12.39 19.11 1.84
N VAL A 241 -13.53 19.72 1.52
CA VAL A 241 -14.43 20.41 2.46
C VAL A 241 -15.83 19.90 2.21
N SER A 242 -16.46 19.27 3.20
CA SER A 242 -17.78 18.65 3.07
C SER A 242 -18.55 18.75 4.38
N ALA A 243 -19.89 18.77 4.33
CA ALA A 243 -20.72 18.56 5.51
C ALA A 243 -20.72 17.07 5.86
N ALA A 244 -20.39 16.73 7.11
CA ALA A 244 -20.34 15.37 7.62
C ALA A 244 -21.69 14.99 8.27
N HIS A 245 -22.31 13.93 7.76
CA HIS A 245 -23.55 13.39 8.31
C HIS A 245 -23.30 12.00 8.88
N GLU A 246 -23.65 11.79 10.14
CA GLU A 246 -23.73 10.45 10.70
C GLU A 246 -24.94 9.71 10.09
N ALA A 247 -24.68 8.58 9.45
CA ALA A 247 -25.74 7.72 8.97
C ALA A 247 -26.44 7.07 10.17
N GLY A 248 -27.60 7.60 10.55
CA GLY A 248 -28.44 6.96 11.55
C GLY A 248 -28.63 5.47 11.26
N GLY A 249 -28.14 4.60 12.15
CA GLY A 249 -28.39 3.16 12.15
C GLY A 249 -27.45 2.25 11.37
N TYR A 250 -26.61 2.76 10.45
CA TYR A 250 -25.73 1.91 9.60
C TYR A 250 -24.22 2.06 9.86
N GLY A 251 -23.82 2.87 10.84
CA GLY A 251 -22.42 2.93 11.30
C GLY A 251 -21.44 3.58 10.31
N GLY A 252 -21.92 4.38 9.35
CA GLY A 252 -21.08 5.10 8.38
C GLY A 252 -21.26 6.63 8.45
N THR A 253 -20.28 7.38 7.94
CA THR A 253 -20.35 8.84 7.76
C THR A 253 -20.51 9.15 6.27
N TRP A 254 -21.48 9.97 5.91
CA TRP A 254 -21.67 10.46 4.54
C TRP A 254 -21.16 11.90 4.45
N TYR A 255 -20.58 12.24 3.31
CA TYR A 255 -20.06 13.57 3.03
C TYR A 255 -20.91 14.22 1.94
N ASN A 256 -21.57 15.32 2.29
CA ASN A 256 -22.34 16.12 1.36
C ASN A 256 -21.57 17.39 0.97
N ASP A 257 -21.82 17.87 -0.23
CA ASP A 257 -21.26 19.14 -0.69
C ASP A 257 -21.82 20.30 0.16
N VAL A 258 -20.93 21.23 0.51
CA VAL A 258 -21.28 22.50 1.14
C VAL A 258 -20.69 23.62 0.29
N ALA A 259 -21.49 24.64 -0.02
CA ALA A 259 -21.05 25.72 -0.90
C ALA A 259 -19.96 26.57 -0.20
N PRO A 260 -18.77 26.75 -0.81
CA PRO A 260 -17.78 27.69 -0.32
C PRO A 260 -18.36 29.11 -0.18
N GLY A 261 -17.95 29.84 0.84
CA GLY A 261 -18.50 31.16 1.16
C GLY A 261 -19.87 31.14 1.82
N THR A 262 -20.42 29.98 2.19
CA THR A 262 -21.60 29.93 3.08
C THR A 262 -21.21 30.46 4.47
N PRO A 263 -22.01 31.32 5.13
CA PRO A 263 -21.71 31.75 6.49
C PRO A 263 -21.63 30.55 7.45
N ALA A 264 -20.52 30.42 8.19
CA ALA A 264 -20.26 29.23 8.99
C ALA A 264 -21.32 28.99 10.09
N HIS A 265 -21.91 30.06 10.62
CA HIS A 265 -22.95 29.99 11.64
C HIS A 265 -24.30 29.45 11.12
N THR A 266 -24.50 29.36 9.80
CA THR A 266 -25.73 28.80 9.20
C THR A 266 -25.60 27.33 8.84
N VAL A 267 -24.40 26.74 8.93
CA VAL A 267 -24.16 25.31 8.69
C VAL A 267 -24.44 24.57 9.99
N ALA A 268 -25.47 23.73 10.00
CA ALA A 268 -25.88 22.99 11.20
C ALA A 268 -24.98 21.76 11.43
N GLU A 269 -24.52 21.15 10.35
CA GLU A 269 -23.72 19.95 10.36
C GLU A 269 -22.22 20.26 10.61
N PRO A 270 -21.48 19.33 11.25
CA PRO A 270 -20.03 19.43 11.30
C PRO A 270 -19.43 19.45 9.88
N LEU A 271 -18.39 20.25 9.68
CA LEU A 271 -17.58 20.15 8.47
C LEU A 271 -16.50 19.08 8.67
N PHE A 272 -16.31 18.28 7.63
CA PHE A 272 -15.11 17.48 7.39
C PHE A 272 -14.17 18.27 6.48
N VAL A 273 -12.95 18.53 6.97
CA VAL A 273 -11.90 19.24 6.26
C VAL A 273 -10.64 18.37 6.23
N VAL A 274 -10.16 18.07 5.03
CA VAL A 274 -8.82 17.51 4.84
C VAL A 274 -7.87 18.69 4.71
N LEU A 275 -7.01 18.92 5.69
CA LEU A 275 -6.09 20.06 5.72
C LEU A 275 -4.66 19.58 5.46
N THR A 276 -4.01 20.12 4.43
CA THR A 276 -2.56 19.97 4.26
C THR A 276 -1.85 21.09 5.02
N ILE A 277 -1.22 20.77 6.14
CA ILE A 277 -0.52 21.72 7.03
C ILE A 277 0.76 22.23 6.36
N ASP A 278 1.06 23.52 6.45
CA ASP A 278 2.30 24.10 5.95
C ASP A 278 3.54 23.49 6.61
N ALA A 279 4.62 23.32 5.83
CA ALA A 279 5.86 22.74 6.36
C ALA A 279 6.45 23.54 7.54
N GLU A 280 6.26 24.85 7.56
CA GLU A 280 6.76 25.75 8.62
C GLU A 280 6.07 25.50 9.98
N ASP A 281 4.81 25.07 9.97
CA ASP A 281 4.01 24.83 11.18
C ASP A 281 4.14 23.37 11.68
N LEU A 282 5.05 22.59 11.10
CA LEU A 282 5.37 21.22 11.54
C LEU A 282 6.62 21.13 12.43
N GLY A 283 7.31 22.24 12.69
CA GLY A 283 8.44 22.35 13.61
C GLY A 283 8.11 22.03 15.07
#